data_AF-R5CW99-F1
#
_entry.id   AF-R5CW99-F1
#
_cell.length_a   1.000
_cell.length_b   1.000
_cell.length_c   1.000
_cell.angle_alpha   90.00
_cell.angle_beta   90.00
_cell.angle_gamma   90.00
#
_symmetry.space_group_name_H-M   'P 1'
#
loop_
_entity.id
_entity.type
_entity.pdbx_description
1 polymer ?
#
loop_
_entity_poly.entity_id
_entity_poly.type
_entity_poly.pdbx_seq_one_letter_code
_entity_poly.pdbx_strand_id
1 'polypeptide(L)'
;MNQKKMYALISHYDTYFKQDDCRLLHSVVMEPHIDALLYAPNEAYPFWKPVNAGASEYKMSAPRGALGKRNEYMMFIDASEDMDGQETAVCLQVVLLNRAETDRLVEIDPEQFSNFLYPDDGDRHFICERKRRDKL
;
A
#
# COMPACT_ATOMS: atom_id res chain seq x y z
N MET A 1 2.60 10.53 -9.74
CA MET A 1 1.74 11.67 -9.30
C MET A 1 2.43 13.01 -9.57
N ASN A 2 1.69 14.05 -9.96
CA ASN A 2 2.29 15.39 -10.12
C ASN A 2 2.51 16.10 -8.77
N GLN A 3 3.45 17.06 -8.76
CA GLN A 3 3.88 17.76 -7.55
C GLN A 3 2.74 18.49 -6.80
N LYS A 4 1.81 19.13 -7.51
CA LYS A 4 0.66 19.82 -6.88
C LYS A 4 -0.24 18.87 -6.10
N LYS A 5 -0.52 17.70 -6.67
CA LYS A 5 -1.34 16.67 -6.00
C LYS A 5 -0.59 16.05 -4.82
N MET A 6 0.73 15.83 -4.97
CA MET A 6 1.58 15.32 -3.89
C MET A 6 1.54 16.24 -2.67
N TYR A 7 1.74 17.54 -2.84
CA TYR A 7 1.67 18.50 -1.73
C TYR A 7 0.27 18.58 -1.11
N ALA A 8 -0.79 18.49 -1.91
CA ALA A 8 -2.15 18.47 -1.37
C ALA A 8 -2.41 17.20 -0.53
N LEU A 9 -1.85 16.07 -0.94
CA LEU A 9 -1.94 14.80 -0.21
C LEU A 9 -1.14 14.85 1.10
N ILE A 10 0.10 15.34 1.05
CA ILE A 10 0.95 15.54 2.24
C ILE A 10 0.23 16.46 3.23
N SER A 11 -0.22 17.64 2.80
CA SER A 11 -0.93 18.59 3.67
C SER A 11 -2.20 18.01 4.29
N HIS A 12 -2.92 17.14 3.56
CA HIS A 12 -4.05 16.41 4.10
C HIS A 12 -3.62 15.49 5.26
N TYR A 13 -2.63 14.63 5.03
CA TYR A 13 -2.14 13.73 6.07
C TYR A 13 -1.53 14.45 7.26
N ASP A 14 -0.76 15.51 7.01
CA ASP A 14 -0.13 16.30 8.07
C ASP A 14 -1.18 16.86 9.05
N THR A 15 -2.28 17.37 8.50
CA THR A 15 -3.42 17.88 9.28
C THR A 15 -4.02 16.80 10.19
N TYR A 16 -4.26 15.60 9.66
CA TYR A 16 -4.93 14.53 10.40
C TYR A 16 -3.99 13.78 11.33
N PHE A 17 -2.72 13.64 10.98
CA PHE A 17 -1.70 13.01 11.81
C PHE A 17 -1.06 13.94 12.82
N LYS A 18 -1.35 15.25 12.74
CA LYS A 18 -0.84 16.28 13.65
C LYS A 18 0.70 16.32 13.67
N GLN A 19 1.30 16.23 12.48
CA GLN A 19 2.74 16.25 12.25
C GLN A 19 3.02 16.70 10.81
N ASP A 20 4.19 17.27 10.54
CA ASP A 20 4.56 17.87 9.25
C ASP A 20 5.93 17.41 8.73
N ASP A 21 6.44 16.32 9.29
CA ASP A 21 7.80 15.79 9.10
C ASP A 21 7.84 14.49 8.28
N CYS A 22 6.88 14.33 7.35
CA CYS A 22 6.80 13.12 6.52
C CYS A 22 8.07 12.92 5.68
N ARG A 23 8.52 11.68 5.57
CA ARG A 23 9.61 11.28 4.68
C ARG A 23 9.03 10.78 3.36
N LEU A 24 9.41 11.41 2.25
CA LEU A 24 9.05 10.94 0.92
C LEU A 24 10.06 9.89 0.45
N LEU A 25 9.59 8.65 0.30
CA LEU A 25 10.36 7.53 -0.21
C LEU A 25 10.01 7.33 -1.68
N HIS A 26 11.01 7.49 -2.55
CA HIS A 26 10.81 7.32 -3.98
C HIS A 26 10.76 5.85 -4.39
N SER A 27 9.88 5.55 -5.35
CA SER A 27 9.83 4.23 -5.97
C SER A 27 11.11 3.95 -6.73
N VAL A 28 11.69 2.75 -6.56
CA VAL A 28 12.74 2.24 -7.46
C VAL A 28 12.17 1.62 -8.74
N VAL A 29 10.87 1.33 -8.75
CA VAL A 29 10.14 0.81 -9.92
C VAL A 29 9.62 1.97 -10.75
N MET A 30 9.97 2.00 -12.03
CA MET A 30 9.57 3.07 -12.95
C MET A 30 8.10 2.97 -13.38
N GLU A 31 7.54 1.76 -13.49
CA GLU A 31 6.12 1.55 -13.81
C GLU A 31 5.58 0.28 -13.11
N PRO A 32 4.52 0.39 -12.28
CA PRO A 32 3.88 1.62 -11.84
C PRO A 32 4.77 2.43 -10.88
N HIS A 33 4.91 3.75 -11.12
CA HIS A 33 5.67 4.64 -10.24
C HIS A 33 4.80 5.09 -9.06
N ILE A 34 4.96 4.41 -7.92
CA ILE A 34 4.19 4.65 -6.69
C ILE A 34 5.16 4.97 -5.57
N ASP A 35 5.25 6.24 -5.19
CA ASP A 35 6.05 6.68 -4.04
C ASP A 35 5.37 6.30 -2.71
N ALA A 36 6.07 6.47 -1.59
CA ALA A 36 5.49 6.37 -0.25
C ALA A 36 5.80 7.60 0.60
N LEU A 37 4.84 8.01 1.42
CA LEU A 37 4.98 8.96 2.52
C LEU A 37 5.11 8.15 3.81
N LEU A 38 6.23 8.28 4.50
CA LEU A 38 6.49 7.59 5.76
C LEU A 38 6.43 8.59 6.91
N TYR A 39 5.51 8.35 7.82
CA TYR A 39 5.32 9.13 9.03
C TYR A 39 5.71 8.35 10.28
N ALA A 40 6.51 8.96 11.15
CA ALA A 40 6.93 8.38 12.41
C ALA A 40 5.77 8.25 13.42
N PRO A 41 5.90 7.37 14.44
CA PRO A 41 5.03 7.39 15.61
C PRO A 41 5.07 8.75 16.31
N ASN A 42 3.93 9.20 16.82
CA ASN A 42 3.83 10.41 17.65
C ASN A 42 2.85 10.19 18.81
N GLU A 43 2.70 11.19 19.68
CA GLU A 43 1.84 11.08 20.87
C GLU A 43 0.38 10.73 20.54
N ALA A 44 -0.17 11.30 19.47
CA ALA A 44 -1.55 11.05 19.05
C ALA A 44 -1.72 9.70 18.32
N TYR A 45 -0.65 9.24 17.65
CA TYR A 45 -0.63 8.06 16.79
C TYR A 45 0.65 7.26 17.00
N PRO A 46 0.70 6.38 18.03
CA PRO A 46 1.90 5.67 18.46
C PRO A 46 2.19 4.43 17.58
N PHE A 47 2.24 4.63 16.27
CA PHE A 47 2.56 3.63 15.25
C PHE A 47 3.08 4.35 14.00
N TRP A 48 3.90 3.68 13.20
CA TRP A 48 4.34 4.18 11.89
C TRP A 48 3.17 4.21 10.91
N LYS A 49 3.14 5.21 10.01
CA LYS A 49 2.12 5.34 8.96
C LYS A 49 2.77 5.47 7.58
N PRO A 50 3.20 4.38 6.94
CA PRO A 50 3.50 4.40 5.53
C PRO A 50 2.21 4.51 4.71
N VAL A 51 2.18 5.48 3.80
CA VAL A 51 1.07 5.75 2.90
C VAL A 51 1.62 5.78 1.49
N ASN A 52 0.97 5.13 0.54
CA ASN A 52 1.40 5.32 -0.85
C ASN A 52 0.95 6.67 -1.41
N ALA A 53 1.69 7.13 -2.41
CA ALA A 53 1.39 8.35 -3.14
C ALA A 53 1.56 8.09 -4.64
N GLY A 54 0.44 7.82 -5.31
CA GLY A 54 0.41 7.58 -6.75
C GLY A 54 -0.44 6.38 -7.15
N ALA A 55 -0.85 5.54 -6.20
CA ALA A 55 -1.73 4.41 -6.47
C ALA A 55 -3.07 4.88 -7.06
N SER A 56 -3.53 6.08 -6.66
CA SER A 56 -4.75 6.69 -7.19
C SER A 56 -4.72 7.05 -8.68
N GLU A 57 -3.54 7.11 -9.32
CA GLU A 57 -3.42 7.34 -10.76
C GLU A 57 -3.74 6.06 -11.56
N TYR A 58 -3.62 4.90 -10.93
CA TYR A 58 -3.98 3.60 -11.50
C TYR A 58 -5.46 3.32 -11.20
N LYS A 59 -6.31 3.40 -12.23
CA LYS A 59 -7.74 3.09 -12.10
C LYS A 59 -7.93 1.64 -11.67
N MET A 60 -8.37 1.44 -10.43
CA MET A 60 -8.85 0.13 -10.01
C MET A 60 -10.26 -0.14 -10.53
N SER A 61 -10.56 -1.40 -10.85
CA SER A 61 -11.92 -1.84 -11.16
C SER A 61 -12.80 -1.77 -9.91
N ALA A 62 -13.49 -0.65 -9.71
CA ALA A 62 -14.35 -0.45 -8.54
C ALA A 62 -15.77 -1.02 -8.76
N PRO A 63 -16.30 -1.83 -7.83
CA PRO A 63 -17.71 -2.25 -7.83
C PRO A 63 -18.69 -1.08 -7.77
N ARG A 64 -19.95 -1.32 -8.16
CA ARG A 64 -21.01 -0.33 -8.07
C ARG A 64 -21.29 -0.01 -6.59
N GLY A 65 -21.20 1.26 -6.20
CA GLY A 65 -21.37 1.71 -4.81
C GLY A 65 -20.08 1.79 -3.99
N ALA A 66 -18.91 1.54 -4.59
CA ALA A 66 -17.63 1.73 -3.90
C ALA A 66 -17.36 3.20 -3.57
N LEU A 67 -16.71 3.43 -2.43
CA LEU A 67 -16.25 4.75 -1.99
C LEU A 67 -15.05 5.15 -2.86
N GLY A 68 -15.34 5.76 -4.01
CA GLY A 68 -14.33 6.20 -4.98
C GLY A 68 -13.88 5.13 -5.97
N LYS A 69 -13.05 5.55 -6.94
CA LYS A 69 -12.39 4.69 -7.96
C LYS A 69 -10.87 4.89 -7.98
N ARG A 70 -10.35 5.60 -6.98
CA ARG A 70 -9.00 6.12 -6.87
C ARG A 70 -8.69 6.20 -5.39
N ASN A 71 -7.78 5.37 -4.94
CA ASN A 71 -7.45 5.24 -3.53
C ASN A 71 -5.94 5.36 -3.37
N GLU A 72 -5.53 5.95 -2.26
CA GLU A 72 -4.22 5.68 -1.68
C GLU A 72 -4.45 4.66 -0.55
N TYR A 73 -3.42 3.89 -0.25
CA TYR A 73 -3.42 2.85 0.76
C TYR A 73 -2.43 3.20 1.86
N MET A 74 -2.76 2.78 3.07
CA MET A 74 -2.03 3.09 4.29
C MET A 74 -1.87 1.81 5.10
N MET A 75 -0.71 1.63 5.72
CA MET A 75 -0.50 0.62 6.75
C MET A 75 -0.22 1.31 8.09
N PHE A 76 -0.46 0.57 9.17
CA PHE A 76 -0.08 0.96 10.51
C PHE A 76 0.89 -0.10 11.03
N ILE A 77 2.12 0.30 11.31
CA ILE A 77 3.18 -0.60 11.77
C ILE A 77 3.52 -0.24 13.21
N ASP A 78 3.75 -1.26 14.05
CA ASP A 78 4.08 -1.08 15.46
C ASP A 78 5.28 -0.14 15.66
N ALA A 79 5.21 0.72 16.67
CA ALA A 79 6.26 1.71 16.94
C ALA A 79 7.63 1.09 17.32
N SER A 80 7.65 -0.20 17.71
CA SER A 80 8.88 -0.92 18.02
C SER A 80 9.68 -1.35 16.79
N GLU A 81 9.09 -1.30 15.59
CA GLU A 81 9.80 -1.60 14.34
C GLU A 81 10.75 -0.45 13.97
N ASP A 82 11.95 -0.78 13.50
CA ASP A 82 12.91 0.20 12.99
C ASP A 82 12.63 0.51 11.51
N MET A 83 12.06 1.69 11.29
CA MET A 83 11.77 2.22 9.95
C MET A 83 12.66 3.41 9.60
N ASP A 84 13.65 3.77 10.42
CA ASP A 84 14.48 4.96 10.19
C ASP A 84 15.45 4.77 9.03
N GLY A 85 15.93 3.55 8.80
CA GLY A 85 16.84 3.21 7.70
C GLY A 85 16.19 3.08 6.31
N GLN A 86 14.88 3.32 6.16
CA GLN A 86 14.20 3.14 4.87
C GLN A 86 14.43 4.35 3.94
N GLU A 87 15.10 4.11 2.82
CA GLU A 87 15.43 5.16 1.82
C GLU A 87 14.56 5.09 0.56
N THR A 88 13.99 3.91 0.26
CA THR A 88 13.24 3.64 -0.96
C THR A 88 11.97 2.87 -0.68
N ALA A 89 10.92 3.10 -1.46
CA ALA A 89 9.72 2.28 -1.42
C ALA A 89 9.80 1.20 -2.52
N VAL A 90 9.64 -0.07 -2.13
CA VAL A 90 9.25 -1.14 -3.05
C VAL A 90 7.74 -1.27 -2.94
N CYS A 91 7.03 -0.90 -4.01
CA CYS A 91 5.58 -0.92 -4.21
C CYS A 91 4.74 -1.38 -2.99
N LEU A 92 4.11 -0.42 -2.30
CA LEU A 92 3.25 -0.71 -1.16
C LEU A 92 1.87 -1.18 -1.66
N GLN A 93 1.73 -2.49 -1.82
CA GLN A 93 0.51 -3.12 -2.32
C GLN A 93 -0.38 -3.58 -1.17
N VAL A 94 -1.54 -2.95 -1.03
CA VAL A 94 -2.57 -3.46 -0.11
C VAL A 94 -3.41 -4.51 -0.82
N VAL A 95 -3.31 -5.73 -0.29
CA VAL A 95 -4.05 -6.88 -0.75
C VAL A 95 -5.17 -7.14 0.26
N LEU A 96 -6.42 -7.03 -0.21
CA LEU A 96 -7.57 -7.40 0.61
C LEU A 96 -7.73 -8.92 0.60
N LEU A 97 -7.32 -9.55 1.70
CA LEU A 97 -7.36 -10.99 1.90
C LEU A 97 -8.56 -11.39 2.77
N ASN A 98 -9.19 -12.50 2.45
CA ASN A 98 -10.11 -13.17 3.36
C ASN A 98 -9.34 -14.02 4.39
N ARG A 99 -10.06 -14.61 5.36
CA ARG A 99 -9.44 -15.37 6.45
C ARG A 99 -8.62 -16.56 5.94
N ALA A 100 -9.16 -17.34 5.01
CA ALA A 100 -8.48 -18.50 4.44
C ALA A 100 -7.24 -18.12 3.61
N GLU A 101 -7.30 -17.02 2.88
CA GLU A 101 -6.16 -16.47 2.15
C GLU A 101 -5.07 -15.97 3.12
N THR A 102 -5.47 -15.33 4.22
CA THR A 102 -4.55 -14.89 5.28
C THR A 102 -3.88 -16.09 5.95
N ASP A 103 -4.65 -17.11 6.33
CA ASP A 103 -4.11 -18.31 6.98
C ASP A 103 -3.11 -19.02 6.06
N ARG A 104 -3.40 -19.12 4.75
CA ARG A 104 -2.43 -19.61 3.75
C ARG A 104 -1.18 -18.76 3.64
N LEU A 105 -1.31 -17.44 3.67
CA LEU A 105 -0.16 -16.54 3.51
C LEU A 105 0.77 -16.56 4.71
N VAL A 106 0.24 -16.83 5.91
CA VAL A 106 1.06 -16.99 7.13
C VAL A 106 1.89 -18.28 7.09
N GLU A 107 1.48 -19.27 6.29
CA GLU A 107 2.15 -20.57 6.19
C GLU A 107 3.24 -20.65 5.10
N ILE A 108 3.32 -19.65 4.22
CA ILE A 108 4.27 -19.66 3.09
C ILE A 108 5.46 -18.73 3.32
N ASP A 109 6.61 -19.07 2.73
CA ASP A 109 7.83 -18.28 2.85
C ASP A 109 7.80 -17.00 1.99
N PRO A 110 8.74 -16.04 2.16
CA PRO A 110 8.75 -14.79 1.40
C PRO A 110 8.83 -14.95 -0.13
N GLU A 111 9.47 -16.00 -0.65
CA GLU A 111 9.58 -16.27 -2.08
C GLU A 111 8.24 -16.78 -2.63
N GLN A 112 7.61 -17.70 -1.91
CA GLN A 112 6.26 -18.17 -2.20
C GLN A 112 5.21 -17.06 -2.07
N PHE A 113 5.37 -16.17 -1.10
CA PHE A 113 4.55 -14.96 -0.96
C PHE A 113 4.71 -14.04 -2.16
N SER A 114 5.94 -13.81 -2.61
CA SER A 114 6.22 -13.04 -3.82
C SER A 114 5.55 -13.65 -5.05
N ASN A 115 5.67 -14.97 -5.25
CA ASN A 115 5.04 -15.69 -6.35
C ASN A 115 3.50 -15.71 -6.24
N PHE A 116 2.96 -15.75 -5.01
CA PHE A 116 1.52 -15.66 -4.78
C PHE A 116 0.99 -14.29 -5.21
N LEU A 117 1.72 -13.20 -4.91
CA LEU A 117 1.39 -11.84 -5.33
C LEU A 117 1.63 -11.59 -6.81
N TYR A 118 2.77 -12.02 -7.33
CA TYR A 118 3.22 -11.78 -8.69
C TYR A 118 3.52 -13.12 -9.38
N PRO A 119 2.49 -13.87 -9.79
CA PRO A 119 2.71 -15.14 -10.46
C PRO A 119 3.38 -14.92 -11.82
N ASP A 120 4.07 -15.94 -12.31
CA ASP A 120 4.78 -15.92 -13.59
C ASP A 120 3.86 -15.58 -14.78
N ASP A 121 4.49 -15.07 -15.85
CA ASP A 121 3.80 -14.66 -17.08
C ASP A 121 2.88 -15.77 -17.63
N GLY A 122 1.58 -15.48 -17.68
CA GLY A 122 0.55 -16.37 -18.19
C GLY A 122 -0.54 -16.69 -17.17
N ASP A 123 -0.23 -16.58 -15.89
CA ASP A 123 -1.20 -16.76 -14.82
C ASP A 123 -1.92 -15.45 -14.48
N ARG A 124 -3.24 -15.53 -14.27
CA ARG A 124 -4.00 -14.37 -13.83
C ARG A 124 -3.66 -14.08 -12.38
N HIS A 125 -3.06 -12.92 -12.12
CA HIS A 125 -2.94 -12.39 -10.78
C HIS A 125 -4.31 -12.45 -10.08
N PHE A 126 -4.38 -13.09 -8.92
CA PHE A 126 -5.65 -13.28 -8.19
C PHE A 126 -6.37 -11.95 -7.88
N ILE A 127 -5.64 -10.84 -7.77
CA ILE A 127 -6.19 -9.49 -7.58
C ILE A 127 -6.97 -9.01 -8.82
N CYS A 128 -6.63 -9.51 -10.01
CA CYS A 128 -7.32 -9.23 -11.26
C CYS A 128 -8.56 -10.12 -11.48
N GLU A 129 -8.85 -11.07 -10.58
CA GLU A 129 -10.04 -11.90 -10.69
C GLU A 129 -11.32 -11.13 -10.33
N ARG A 130 -12.10 -10.82 -11.36
CA ARG A 130 -13.37 -10.08 -11.29
C ARG A 130 -14.45 -10.75 -10.41
N LYS A 131 -14.27 -12.04 -10.10
CA LYS A 131 -15.07 -12.82 -9.16
C LYS A 131 -14.11 -13.69 -8.36
N ARG A 132 -13.79 -13.26 -7.12
CA ARG A 132 -13.14 -14.11 -6.13
C ARG A 132 -14.11 -15.25 -5.84
N ARG A 133 -13.90 -16.40 -6.47
CA ARG A 133 -14.82 -17.53 -6.29
C ARG A 133 -14.57 -18.07 -4.90
N ASP A 134 -15.64 -18.25 -4.12
CA ASP A 134 -15.67 -19.15 -2.98
C ASP A 134 -15.46 -20.58 -3.50
N LYS A 135 -14.21 -20.93 -3.82
CA LYS A 135 -13.82 -22.31 -4.07
C LYS A 135 -13.38 -22.88 -2.74
N LEU A 136 -14.37 -23.43 -2.03
CA LEU A 136 -14.20 -24.53 -1.07
C LEU A 136 -13.33 -25.65 -1.68
#